data_AF-A0A1H9FU83-F1
#
_entry.id   AF-A0A1H9FU83-F1
#
_cell.length_a   1.000
_cell.length_b   1.000
_cell.length_c   1.000
_cell.angle_alpha   90.00
_cell.angle_beta   90.00
_cell.angle_gamma   90.00
#
_symmetry.space_group_name_H-M   'P 1'
#
loop_
_entity.id
_entity.type
_entity.pdbx_description
1 polymer ?
#
loop_
_entity_poly.entity_id
_entity_poly.type
_entity_poly.pdbx_seq_one_letter_code
_entity_poly.pdbx_strand_id
1 'polypeptide(L)'
;MAAVLDKAVQSKGEKLDWKHSIVDLMKALDLDSSLGARKELASDLHYTGDTSDSAAMNMWLHKALMQKLAENGGKLPADVL
;
A
#
# COMPACT_ATOMS: atom_id res chain seq x y z
N MET A 1 -15.50 -0.52 -3.71
CA MET A 1 -14.08 -0.10 -3.76
C MET A 1 -13.05 -1.21 -4.06
N ALA A 2 -13.37 -2.51 -4.14
CA ALA A 2 -12.35 -3.57 -4.35
C ALA A 2 -11.97 -3.88 -5.81
N ALA A 3 -12.76 -3.44 -6.80
CA ALA A 3 -12.64 -3.93 -8.18
C ALA A 3 -11.39 -3.42 -8.93
N VAL A 4 -10.84 -2.25 -8.55
CA VAL A 4 -9.66 -1.67 -9.24
C VAL A 4 -8.40 -2.45 -8.88
N LEU A 5 -8.18 -2.69 -7.59
CA LEU A 5 -7.07 -3.52 -7.09
C LEU A 5 -7.21 -4.97 -7.56
N ASP A 6 -8.40 -5.56 -7.49
CA ASP A 6 -8.61 -6.94 -7.94
C ASP A 6 -8.28 -7.10 -9.43
N LYS A 7 -8.67 -6.13 -10.27
CA LYS A 7 -8.28 -6.09 -11.69
C LYS A 7 -6.79 -5.85 -11.88
N ALA A 8 -6.17 -4.96 -11.11
CA ALA A 8 -4.74 -4.68 -11.21
C ALA A 8 -3.90 -5.92 -10.87
N VAL A 9 -4.30 -6.64 -9.80
CA VAL A 9 -3.69 -7.92 -9.41
C VAL A 9 -3.93 -9.00 -10.46
N GLN A 10 -5.14 -9.14 -10.98
CA GLN A 10 -5.40 -10.07 -12.09
C GLN A 10 -4.53 -9.75 -13.31
N SER A 11 -4.32 -8.47 -13.61
CA SER A 11 -3.48 -8.03 -14.72
C SER A 11 -1.99 -8.31 -14.49
N LYS A 12 -1.54 -8.41 -13.24
CA LYS A 12 -0.15 -8.79 -12.89
C LYS A 12 0.11 -10.28 -13.10
N GLY A 13 -0.94 -11.11 -13.17
CA GLY A 13 -0.82 -12.57 -13.30
C GLY A 13 -0.31 -13.27 -12.03
N GLU A 14 -0.11 -12.53 -10.94
CA GLU A 14 0.33 -13.04 -9.65
C GLU A 14 -0.83 -13.03 -8.64
N LYS A 15 -0.84 -14.02 -7.75
CA LYS A 15 -1.83 -14.10 -6.67
C LYS A 15 -1.36 -13.22 -5.50
N LEU A 16 -1.67 -11.94 -5.58
CA LEU A 16 -1.26 -10.93 -4.59
C LEU A 16 -2.34 -10.77 -3.51
N ASP A 17 -1.98 -10.98 -2.24
CA ASP A 17 -2.88 -10.85 -1.09
C ASP A 17 -2.95 -9.41 -0.55
N TRP A 18 -3.26 -8.46 -1.43
CA TRP A 18 -3.36 -7.03 -1.14
C TRP A 18 -4.33 -6.67 0.01
N LYS A 19 -5.23 -7.58 0.39
CA LYS A 19 -6.16 -7.42 1.51
C LYS A 19 -5.51 -7.58 2.88
N HIS A 20 -4.40 -8.30 2.97
CA HIS A 20 -3.71 -8.58 4.23
C HIS A 20 -2.22 -8.17 4.21
N SER A 21 -1.66 -7.94 3.03
CA SER A 21 -0.24 -7.67 2.82
C SER A 21 -0.05 -6.30 2.16
N ILE A 22 0.66 -5.40 2.85
CA ILE A 22 1.07 -4.11 2.28
C ILE A 22 1.99 -4.31 1.08
N VAL A 23 2.85 -5.32 1.09
CA VAL A 23 3.78 -5.63 0.00
C VAL A 23 3.01 -5.96 -1.27
N ASP A 24 2.01 -6.82 -1.15
CA ASP A 24 1.15 -7.20 -2.29
C ASP A 24 0.27 -6.06 -2.75
N LEU A 25 -0.19 -5.22 -1.82
CA LEU A 25 -0.93 -4.00 -2.14
C LEU A 25 -0.06 -3.01 -2.95
N MET A 26 1.19 -2.79 -2.54
CA MET A 26 2.14 -1.95 -3.27
C MET A 26 2.44 -2.53 -4.65
N LYS A 27 2.70 -3.85 -4.74
CA LYS A 27 2.89 -4.54 -6.03
C LYS A 27 1.69 -4.40 -6.96
N ALA A 28 0.47 -4.54 -6.44
CA ALA A 28 -0.77 -4.37 -7.20
C ALA A 28 -0.87 -2.97 -7.82
N LEU A 29 -0.30 -1.97 -7.14
CA LEU A 29 -0.29 -0.57 -7.54
C LEU A 29 0.96 -0.18 -8.34
N ASP A 30 1.80 -1.16 -8.69
CA ASP A 30 3.08 -0.95 -9.40
C ASP A 30 4.10 -0.12 -8.59
N LEU A 31 3.98 -0.11 -7.26
CA LEU A 31 4.91 0.55 -6.36
C LEU A 31 6.06 -0.37 -5.91
N ASP A 32 7.19 0.23 -5.58
CA ASP A 32 8.30 -0.46 -4.93
C ASP A 32 7.87 -0.93 -3.53
N SER A 33 7.95 -2.23 -3.27
CA SER A 33 7.50 -2.84 -2.00
C SER A 33 8.63 -3.13 -1.02
N SER A 34 9.82 -2.57 -1.28
CA SER A 34 11.00 -2.67 -0.43
C SER A 34 10.81 -1.94 0.90
N LEU A 35 11.70 -2.24 1.85
CA LEU A 35 11.69 -1.59 3.15
C LEU A 35 11.90 -0.06 3.06
N GLY A 36 12.70 0.41 2.09
CA GLY A 36 12.91 1.84 1.84
C GLY A 36 11.62 2.56 1.46
N ALA A 37 10.98 2.10 0.38
CA ALA A 37 9.71 2.64 -0.08
C ALA A 37 8.62 2.62 0.99
N ARG A 38 8.52 1.55 1.80
CA ARG A 38 7.57 1.52 2.93
C ARG A 38 7.85 2.58 3.99
N LYS A 39 9.12 2.89 4.27
CA LYS A 39 9.49 3.96 5.21
C LYS A 39 9.24 5.35 4.65
N GLU A 40 9.47 5.54 3.35
CA GLU A 40 9.11 6.78 2.66
C GLU A 40 7.60 6.99 2.67
N LEU A 41 6.83 5.96 2.31
CA LEU A 41 5.37 5.96 2.38
C LEU A 41 4.87 6.27 3.80
N ALA A 42 5.51 5.69 4.82
CA ALA A 42 5.19 5.97 6.22
C ALA A 42 5.45 7.45 6.55
N SER A 43 6.56 8.00 6.07
CA SER A 43 6.91 9.41 6.31
C SER A 43 5.93 10.36 5.60
N ASP A 44 5.57 10.09 4.35
CA ASP A 44 4.58 10.87 3.58
C ASP A 44 3.19 10.83 4.22
N LEU A 45 2.82 9.67 4.77
CA LEU A 45 1.57 9.49 5.49
C LEU A 45 1.65 10.01 6.94
N HIS A 46 2.75 10.64 7.33
CA HIS A 46 2.99 11.18 8.67
C HIS A 46 2.82 10.11 9.77
N TYR A 47 3.33 8.90 9.52
CA TYR A 47 3.35 7.83 10.50
C TYR A 47 4.13 8.23 11.75
N THR A 48 3.47 8.21 12.89
CA THR A 48 4.06 8.59 14.18
C THR A 48 4.52 7.39 15.02
N GLY A 49 4.41 6.17 14.50
CA GLY A 49 4.78 4.96 15.22
C GLY A 49 6.25 4.59 15.04
N ASP A 50 6.65 3.47 15.64
CA ASP A 50 8.02 2.97 15.54
C ASP A 50 8.29 2.38 14.15
N THR A 51 9.35 2.85 13.49
CA THR A 51 9.79 2.37 12.16
C THR A 51 10.77 1.21 12.23
N SER A 52 11.27 0.86 13.43
CA SER A 52 11.96 -0.40 13.69
C SER A 52 10.97 -1.56 13.75
N ASP A 53 9.75 -1.32 14.24
CA ASP A 53 8.69 -2.33 14.24
C ASP A 53 7.99 -2.40 12.86
N SER A 54 8.62 -3.14 11.95
CA SER A 54 8.11 -3.33 10.60
C SER A 54 6.74 -4.03 10.57
N ALA A 55 6.37 -4.79 11.60
CA ALA A 55 5.07 -5.47 11.64
C ALA A 55 3.93 -4.49 11.94
N ALA A 56 4.10 -3.68 12.99
CA ALA A 56 3.15 -2.62 13.34
C ALA A 56 3.05 -1.58 12.21
N MET A 57 4.21 -1.16 11.67
CA MET A 57 4.27 -0.22 10.54
C MET A 57 3.55 -0.78 9.32
N ASN A 58 3.79 -2.04 8.93
CA ASN A 58 3.12 -2.65 7.78
C ASN A 58 1.60 -2.71 7.96
N MET A 59 1.11 -3.09 9.14
CA MET A 59 -0.32 -3.13 9.44
C MET A 59 -0.96 -1.75 9.37
N TRP A 60 -0.28 -0.73 9.87
CA TRP A 60 -0.75 0.65 9.80
C TRP A 60 -0.74 1.18 8.37
N LEU A 61 0.37 1.00 7.65
CA LEU A 61 0.53 1.40 6.25
C LEU A 61 -0.56 0.78 5.39
N HIS A 62 -0.83 -0.52 5.58
CA HIS A 62 -1.88 -1.23 4.86
C HIS A 62 -3.25 -0.54 5.00
N LYS A 63 -3.63 -0.20 6.23
CA LYS A 63 -4.89 0.50 6.50
C LYS A 63 -4.90 1.92 5.93
N ALA A 64 -3.83 2.68 6.14
CA ALA A 64 -3.71 4.06 5.67
C ALA A 64 -3.76 4.13 4.14
N LEU A 65 -3.08 3.22 3.45
CA LEU A 65 -3.10 3.15 1.99
C LEU A 65 -4.48 2.75 1.47
N MET A 66 -5.14 1.77 2.10
CA MET A 66 -6.52 1.42 1.76
C MET A 66 -7.49 2.58 1.93
N GLN A 67 -7.35 3.37 2.99
CA GLN A 67 -8.14 4.59 3.19
C GLN A 67 -7.90 5.61 2.08
N LYS A 68 -6.64 5.94 1.79
CA LYS A 68 -6.30 6.86 0.70
C LYS A 68 -6.85 6.38 -0.64
N LEU A 69 -6.76 5.08 -0.94
CA LEU A 69 -7.35 4.53 -2.15
C LEU A 69 -8.88 4.68 -2.15
N ALA A 70 -9.54 4.41 -1.03
CA ALA A 70 -11.00 4.57 -0.94
C ALA A 70 -11.42 6.02 -1.15
N GLU A 71 -10.67 6.98 -0.61
CA GLU A 71 -10.90 8.43 -0.77
C GLU A 71 -10.69 8.88 -2.21
N ASN A 72 -9.68 8.34 -2.91
CA ASN A 72 -9.33 8.69 -4.28
C ASN A 72 -10.01 7.80 -5.34
N GLY A 73 -11.04 7.04 -4.97
CA GLY A 73 -11.80 6.20 -5.90
C GLY A 73 -11.02 5.01 -6.50
N GLY A 74 -10.00 4.52 -5.80
CA GLY A 74 -9.15 3.40 -6.18
C GLY A 74 -7.88 3.80 -6.92
N LYS A 75 -7.52 5.09 -6.92
CA LYS A 75 -6.26 5.60 -7.46
C LYS A 75 -5.37 6.12 -6.33
N LEU A 76 -4.06 5.95 -6.44
CA LEU A 76 -3.16 6.68 -5.57
C LEU A 76 -3.01 8.12 -6.10
N PRO A 77 -2.95 9.12 -5.20
CA PRO A 77 -2.47 10.45 -5.58
C PRO A 77 -1.06 10.32 -6.18
N ALA A 78 -0.77 11.07 -7.24
CA ALA A 78 0.59 11.13 -7.82
C ALA A 78 1.65 11.71 -6.85
N ASP A 79 1.20 12.24 -5.72
CA ASP A 79 2.02 12.80 -4.64
C ASP A 79 2.52 11.73 -3.66
N VAL A 80 2.05 10.48 -3.79
CA VAL A 80 2.54 9.36 -2.98
C VAL A 80 3.65 8.68 -3.77
N LEU A 81 4.87 8.80 -3.26
CA LEU A 81 6.14 8.45 -3.91
C LEU A 81 6.34 6.95 -4.15
#